data_AF-A0A7S2DTP0-F1
#
_entry.id   AF-A0A7S2DTP0-F1
#
_cell.length_a   1.000
_cell.length_b   1.000
_cell.length_c   1.000
_cell.angle_alpha   90.00
_cell.angle_beta   90.00
_cell.angle_gamma   90.00
#
_symmetry.space_group_name_H-M   'P 1'
#
loop_
_entity.id
_entity.type
_entity.pdbx_description
1 polymer ?
#
loop_
_entity_poly.entity_id
_entity_poly.type
_entity_poly.pdbx_seq_one_letter_code
_entity_poly.pdbx_strand_id
1 'polypeptide(L)'
;GVRLLSRSSAQTRRQHSGALPAHVKAVTEKLHEDVLMPLNTRLLGPLERRPFTEGIPLPVVLLLGNHSSGKSSFINYFLGRDVQATGVAPTDDGFTVIAAGAEDANRDGPSFIGDPGYGFSPLRAIG
;
A
#
# COMPACT_ATOMS: atom_id res chain seq x y z
N GLY A 1 10.21 7.09 -3.86
CA GLY A 1 9.21 7.76 -4.73
C GLY A 1 8.00 6.87 -4.97
N VAL A 2 7.09 7.22 -5.86
CA VAL A 2 5.90 6.40 -6.16
C VAL A 2 5.83 6.07 -7.65
N ARG A 3 5.57 4.80 -7.96
CA ARG A 3 5.34 4.27 -9.31
C ARG A 3 3.89 3.82 -9.41
N LEU A 4 3.10 4.52 -10.22
CA LEU A 4 1.77 4.08 -10.64
C LEU A 4 1.91 3.22 -11.88
N LEU A 5 1.25 2.06 -11.90
CA LEU A 5 1.26 1.14 -13.03
C LEU A 5 -0.16 0.90 -13.54
N SER A 6 -0.34 1.11 -14.83
CA SER A 6 -1.53 0.72 -15.57
C SER A 6 -1.73 -0.79 -15.55
N ARG A 7 -3.01 -1.20 -15.55
CA ARG A 7 -3.36 -2.62 -15.66
C ARG A 7 -3.03 -3.11 -17.06
N SER A 8 -2.24 -4.19 -17.15
CA SER A 8 -2.08 -4.91 -18.42
C SER A 8 -3.36 -5.69 -18.71
N SER A 9 -3.74 -5.73 -19.98
CA SER A 9 -4.83 -6.54 -20.52
C SER A 9 -4.73 -8.03 -20.16
N ALA A 10 -3.55 -8.53 -19.76
CA ALA A 10 -3.34 -9.92 -19.34
C ALA A 10 -3.74 -10.22 -17.88
N GLN A 11 -3.98 -9.20 -17.04
CA GLN A 11 -4.36 -9.37 -15.62
C GLN A 11 -5.84 -9.04 -15.39
N THR A 12 -6.74 -9.72 -16.11
CA THR A 12 -8.17 -9.74 -15.76
C THR A 12 -8.33 -10.56 -14.49
N ARG A 13 -8.50 -9.87 -13.35
CA ARG A 13 -8.81 -10.48 -12.06
C ARG A 13 -10.03 -11.40 -12.20
N ARG A 14 -9.92 -12.67 -11.80
CA ARG A 14 -11.09 -13.52 -11.52
C ARG A 14 -11.96 -12.76 -10.53
N GLN A 15 -13.15 -12.33 -10.97
CA GLN A 15 -14.13 -11.69 -10.11
C GLN A 15 -14.66 -12.75 -9.14
N HIS A 16 -13.99 -12.93 -8.00
CA HIS A 16 -14.63 -13.58 -6.87
C HIS A 16 -15.69 -12.63 -6.33
N SER A 17 -16.94 -13.13 -6.26
CA SER A 17 -18.12 -12.49 -5.65
C SER A 17 -17.73 -11.56 -4.48
N GLY A 18 -17.87 -10.26 -4.69
CA GLY A 18 -17.35 -9.21 -3.78
C GLY A 18 -18.11 -9.07 -2.46
N ALA A 19 -19.16 -9.87 -2.22
CA ALA A 19 -20.02 -9.73 -1.06
C ALA A 19 -19.31 -10.09 0.25
N LEU A 20 -18.53 -11.17 0.29
CA LEU A 20 -17.87 -11.62 1.52
C LEU A 20 -16.76 -10.67 1.99
N PRO A 21 -15.80 -10.23 1.14
CA PRO A 21 -14.78 -9.27 1.59
C PRO A 21 -15.38 -7.93 2.05
N ALA A 22 -16.43 -7.45 1.38
CA ALA A 22 -17.13 -6.23 1.78
C ALA A 22 -17.80 -6.39 3.14
N HIS A 23 -18.46 -7.53 3.38
CA HIS A 23 -19.09 -7.83 4.67
C HIS A 23 -18.05 -7.93 5.80
N VAL A 24 -16.94 -8.65 5.58
CA VAL A 24 -15.85 -8.75 6.56
C VAL A 24 -15.29 -7.37 6.89
N LYS A 25 -15.05 -6.52 5.87
CA LYS A 25 -14.60 -5.14 6.11
C LYS A 25 -15.58 -4.38 6.99
N ALA A 26 -16.87 -4.42 6.67
CA ALA A 26 -17.90 -3.71 7.42
C ALA A 26 -18.01 -4.17 8.88
N VAL A 27 -17.93 -5.49 9.13
CA VAL A 27 -17.96 -6.04 10.50
C VAL A 27 -16.72 -5.64 11.28
N THR A 28 -15.53 -5.71 10.67
CA THR A 28 -14.28 -5.30 11.33
C THR A 28 -14.27 -3.81 11.66
N GLU A 29 -14.73 -2.97 10.74
CA GLU A 29 -14.87 -1.53 10.94
C GLU A 29 -15.81 -1.22 12.11
N LYS A 30 -16.96 -1.91 12.18
CA LYS A 30 -17.89 -1.77 13.29
C LYS A 30 -17.26 -2.19 14.63
N LEU A 31 -16.56 -3.32 14.68
CA LEU A 31 -15.90 -3.79 15.91
C LEU A 31 -14.77 -2.85 16.35
N HIS A 32 -14.06 -2.25 15.39
CA HIS A 32 -13.04 -1.24 15.68
C HIS A 32 -13.66 -0.02 16.37
N GLU A 33 -14.69 0.57 15.77
CA GLU A 33 -15.31 1.80 16.27
C GLU A 33 -16.15 1.58 17.54
N ASP A 34 -16.95 0.50 17.60
CA ASP A 34 -17.90 0.29 18.69
C ASP A 34 -17.26 -0.37 19.93
N VAL A 35 -16.15 -1.10 19.74
CA VAL A 35 -15.55 -1.93 20.81
C VAL A 35 -14.11 -1.53 21.08
N LEU A 36 -13.23 -1.58 20.08
CA LEU A 36 -11.80 -1.37 20.31
C LEU A 36 -11.48 0.08 20.68
N MET A 37 -12.04 1.06 19.98
CA MET A 37 -11.75 2.48 20.22
C MET A 37 -12.23 3.00 21.59
N PRO A 38 -13.43 2.62 22.08
CA PRO A 38 -13.85 2.93 23.44
C PRO A 38 -12.96 2.29 24.51
N LEU A 39 -12.55 1.03 24.32
CA LEU A 39 -11.63 0.35 25.24
C LEU A 39 -10.25 1.01 25.24
N ASN A 40 -9.73 1.31 24.05
CA ASN A 40 -8.46 2.02 23.88
C ASN A 40 -8.49 3.38 24.58
N THR A 41 -9.62 4.09 24.55
CA THR A 41 -9.76 5.37 25.26
C THR A 41 -9.82 5.17 26.77
N ARG A 42 -10.64 4.24 27.26
CA ARG A 42 -10.84 3.98 28.70
C ARG A 42 -9.58 3.47 29.39
N LEU A 43 -8.76 2.70 28.69
CA LEU A 43 -7.57 2.05 29.23
C LEU A 43 -6.28 2.81 28.92
N LEU A 44 -6.36 4.01 28.32
CA LEU A 44 -5.20 4.75 27.81
C LEU A 44 -4.32 3.89 26.90
N GLY A 45 -4.99 3.10 26.05
CA GLY A 45 -4.35 2.15 25.17
C GLY A 45 -3.53 2.81 24.06
N PRO A 46 -2.64 2.04 23.42
CA PRO A 46 -1.65 2.56 22.49
C PRO A 46 -2.17 2.70 21.05
N LEU A 47 -3.42 2.32 20.76
CA LEU A 47 -3.91 2.34 19.38
C LEU A 47 -4.10 3.79 18.92
N GLU A 48 -3.68 4.05 17.69
CA GLU A 48 -3.91 5.34 17.06
C GLU A 48 -5.40 5.59 16.88
N ARG A 49 -5.83 6.82 17.16
CA ARG A 49 -7.23 7.24 17.04
C ARG A 49 -7.52 7.69 15.62
N ARG A 50 -7.47 6.74 14.69
CA ARG A 50 -7.81 6.98 13.27
C ARG A 50 -9.03 6.17 12.86
N PRO A 51 -9.87 6.72 11.95
CA PRO A 51 -10.93 5.96 11.32
C PRO A 51 -10.37 4.71 10.62
N PHE A 52 -11.05 3.58 10.76
CA PHE A 52 -10.66 2.32 10.12
C PHE A 52 -10.52 2.42 8.58
N THR A 53 -11.22 3.39 7.98
CA THR A 53 -11.24 3.65 6.53
C THR A 53 -9.98 4.33 5.99
N GLU A 54 -9.12 4.88 6.85
CA GLU A 54 -7.87 5.55 6.43
C GLU A 54 -6.69 4.59 6.22
N GLY A 55 -6.92 3.26 6.35
CA GLY A 55 -5.91 2.23 6.10
C GLY A 55 -5.69 1.93 4.62
N ILE A 56 -4.55 1.30 4.30
CA ILE A 56 -4.22 0.92 2.92
C ILE A 56 -5.26 -0.10 2.42
N PRO A 57 -6.03 0.20 1.35
CA PRO A 57 -7.22 -0.57 0.97
C PRO A 57 -6.91 -1.90 0.28
N LEU A 58 -5.63 -2.19 0.04
CA LEU A 58 -5.16 -3.36 -0.70
C LEU A 58 -4.15 -4.15 0.12
N PRO A 59 -4.04 -5.47 -0.09
CA PRO A 59 -2.92 -6.24 0.45
C PRO A 59 -1.59 -5.59 0.04
N VAL A 60 -0.74 -5.30 1.01
CA VAL A 60 0.58 -4.71 0.80
C VAL A 60 1.64 -5.78 0.95
N VAL A 61 2.60 -5.81 0.04
CA VAL A 61 3.82 -6.61 0.16
C VAL A 61 4.98 -5.67 0.43
N LEU A 62 5.61 -5.81 1.60
CA LEU A 62 6.83 -5.10 1.95
C LEU A 62 8.04 -5.96 1.58
N LEU A 63 8.86 -5.49 0.65
CA LEU A 63 10.06 -6.20 0.21
C LEU A 63 11.31 -5.61 0.89
N LEU A 64 11.94 -6.41 1.75
CA LEU A 64 13.14 -6.03 2.50
C LEU A 64 14.35 -6.88 2.07
N GLY A 65 15.55 -6.31 2.18
CA GLY A 65 16.80 -7.03 1.89
C GLY A 65 17.98 -6.09 1.72
N ASN A 66 19.18 -6.61 1.97
CA ASN A 66 20.44 -5.88 1.88
C ASN A 66 20.69 -5.29 0.48
N HIS A 67 21.67 -4.38 0.37
CA HIS A 67 22.10 -3.83 -0.90
C HIS A 67 22.41 -4.95 -1.91
N SER A 68 21.97 -4.77 -3.16
CA SER A 68 22.15 -5.75 -4.26
C SER A 68 21.57 -7.16 -4.04
N SER A 69 20.67 -7.37 -3.07
CA SER A 69 20.02 -8.68 -2.86
C SER A 69 19.00 -9.09 -3.94
N GLY A 70 18.89 -8.34 -5.05
CA GLY A 70 17.99 -8.63 -6.17
C GLY A 70 16.55 -8.15 -6.03
N LYS A 71 16.25 -7.24 -5.09
CA LYS A 71 14.88 -6.72 -4.84
C LYS A 71 14.22 -6.15 -6.11
N SER A 72 14.90 -5.23 -6.78
CA SER A 72 14.43 -4.58 -8.01
C SER A 72 14.23 -5.60 -9.14
N SER A 73 15.15 -6.56 -9.27
CA SER A 73 15.04 -7.65 -10.24
C SER A 73 13.85 -8.56 -9.96
N PHE A 74 13.58 -8.88 -8.70
CA PHE A 74 12.41 -9.66 -8.30
C PHE A 74 11.10 -8.94 -8.64
N ILE A 75 11.01 -7.63 -8.35
CA ILE A 75 9.84 -6.81 -8.69
C ILE A 75 9.59 -6.85 -10.20
N ASN A 76 10.62 -6.57 -11.00
CA ASN A 76 10.49 -6.54 -12.46
C ASN A 76 10.10 -7.90 -13.03
N TYR A 77 10.73 -8.97 -12.52
CA TYR A 77 10.41 -10.35 -12.90
C TYR A 77 8.96 -10.70 -12.56
N PHE A 78 8.50 -10.41 -11.34
CA PHE A 78 7.15 -10.71 -10.87
C PHE A 78 6.08 -9.96 -11.67
N LEU A 79 6.34 -8.69 -12.01
CA LEU A 79 5.42 -7.85 -12.78
C LEU A 79 5.52 -8.09 -14.30
N GLY A 80 6.59 -8.74 -14.77
CA GLY A 80 6.88 -8.89 -16.19
C GLY A 80 7.15 -7.57 -16.90
N ARG A 81 7.63 -6.55 -16.18
CA ARG A 81 7.87 -5.18 -16.68
C ARG A 81 9.11 -4.59 -16.02
N ASP A 82 9.77 -3.66 -16.70
CA ASP A 82 10.90 -2.93 -16.13
C ASP A 82 10.39 -1.70 -15.34
N VAL A 83 10.21 -1.87 -14.02
CA VAL A 83 9.60 -0.88 -13.12
C VAL A 83 10.64 -0.20 -12.22
N GLN A 84 11.60 -0.98 -11.73
CA GLN A 84 12.69 -0.53 -10.88
C GLN A 84 14.02 -0.67 -11.61
N ALA A 85 14.88 0.34 -11.50
CA ALA A 85 16.23 0.24 -12.02
C ALA A 85 16.96 -0.93 -11.34
N THR A 86 17.65 -1.75 -12.13
CA THR A 86 18.47 -2.86 -11.63
C THR A 86 19.94 -2.59 -11.90
N GLY A 87 20.83 -2.96 -10.98
CA GLY A 87 22.26 -2.80 -11.16
C GLY A 87 23.04 -2.88 -9.85
N VAL A 88 24.36 -2.70 -9.95
CA VAL A 88 25.30 -2.76 -8.82
C VAL A 88 25.48 -1.39 -8.15
N ALA A 89 25.12 -0.30 -8.84
CA ALA A 89 25.12 1.03 -8.25
C ALA A 89 23.96 1.18 -7.24
N PRO A 90 24.15 1.87 -6.11
CA PRO A 90 23.05 2.20 -5.21
C PRO A 90 22.04 3.03 -6.01
N THR A 91 20.88 2.44 -6.28
CA THR A 91 19.92 2.94 -7.27
C THR A 91 18.64 3.49 -6.62
N ASP A 92 18.47 3.30 -5.31
CA ASP A 92 17.32 3.75 -4.54
C ASP A 92 17.77 4.49 -3.27
N ASP A 93 17.64 5.82 -3.25
CA ASP A 93 17.90 6.67 -2.07
C ASP A 93 16.67 6.79 -1.13
N GLY A 94 15.76 5.80 -1.13
CA GLY A 94 14.61 5.79 -0.24
C GLY A 94 13.55 4.72 -0.54
N PHE A 95 12.44 4.78 0.19
CA PHE A 95 11.30 3.88 -0.05
C PHE A 95 10.64 4.15 -1.40
N THR A 96 10.33 3.07 -2.13
CA THR A 96 9.52 3.14 -3.35
C THR A 96 8.21 2.39 -3.18
N VAL A 97 7.10 3.09 -3.40
CA VAL A 97 5.76 2.48 -3.43
C VAL A 97 5.39 2.20 -4.88
N ILE A 98 4.93 0.99 -5.15
CA ILE A 98 4.38 0.60 -6.45
C ILE A 98 2.88 0.34 -6.24
N ALA A 99 2.04 1.06 -6.98
CA ALA A 99 0.59 0.98 -6.85
C ALA A 99 -0.09 0.95 -8.23
N ALA A 100 -1.34 0.52 -8.28
CA ALA A 100 -2.12 0.56 -9.52
C ALA A 100 -2.52 2.01 -9.86
N GLY A 101 -2.42 2.37 -11.14
CA GLY A 101 -2.85 3.65 -11.68
C GLY A 101 -3.67 3.48 -12.96
N ALA A 102 -4.23 4.58 -13.46
CA ALA A 102 -4.84 4.63 -14.78
C ALA A 102 -3.80 4.50 -15.90
N GLU A 103 -2.61 5.04 -15.66
CA GLU A 103 -1.46 5.07 -16.57
C GLU A 103 -0.16 4.80 -15.79
N ASP A 104 0.89 4.45 -16.53
CA ASP A 104 2.24 4.30 -15.96
C ASP A 104 2.80 5.69 -15.66
N ALA A 105 3.04 6.01 -14.38
CA ALA A 105 3.47 7.35 -13.99
C ALA A 105 4.38 7.35 -12.76
N ASN A 106 5.28 8.33 -12.72
CA ASN A 106 6.16 8.60 -11.60
C ASN A 106 5.59 9.77 -10.80
N ARG A 107 5.38 9.57 -9.49
CA ARG A 107 4.90 10.62 -8.59
C ARG A 107 5.88 10.83 -7.44
N ASP A 108 5.94 12.08 -7.01
CA ASP A 108 6.65 12.45 -5.78
C ASP A 108 5.90 11.92 -4.56
N GLY A 109 6.67 11.43 -3.59
CA GLY A 109 6.15 10.81 -2.36
C GLY A 109 5.13 11.69 -1.63
N PRO A 110 5.41 12.98 -1.35
CA PRO A 110 4.50 13.86 -0.62
C PRO A 110 3.14 14.04 -1.32
N SER A 111 3.14 14.23 -2.64
CA SER A 111 1.92 14.43 -3.44
C SER A 111 1.04 13.18 -3.48
N PHE A 112 1.65 12.00 -3.50
CA PHE A 112 0.93 10.72 -3.49
C PHE A 112 0.38 10.37 -2.11
N ILE A 113 1.17 10.56 -1.07
CA ILE A 113 0.76 10.35 0.32
C ILE A 113 -0.43 11.25 0.69
N GLY A 114 -0.56 12.40 0.02
CA GLY A 114 -1.66 13.33 0.28
C GLY A 114 -2.99 13.04 -0.37
N ASP A 115 -3.05 12.06 -1.28
CA ASP A 115 -4.30 11.67 -1.91
C ASP A 115 -4.98 10.57 -1.08
N PRO A 116 -6.14 10.85 -0.46
CA PRO A 116 -6.85 9.89 0.39
C PRO A 116 -7.25 8.61 -0.36
N GLY A 117 -7.37 8.66 -1.68
CA GLY A 117 -7.77 7.53 -2.52
C GLY A 117 -6.77 6.38 -2.54
N TYR A 118 -5.50 6.61 -2.16
CA TYR A 118 -4.48 5.56 -2.13
C TYR A 118 -4.23 4.97 -0.72
N GLY A 119 -4.75 5.58 0.35
CA GLY A 119 -4.63 5.05 1.72
C GLY A 119 -3.22 5.08 2.31
N PHE A 120 -2.30 5.86 1.72
CA PHE A 120 -0.93 6.02 2.23
C PHE A 120 -0.73 7.25 3.13
N SER A 121 -1.81 7.96 3.47
CA SER A 121 -1.80 9.09 4.42
C SER A 121 -1.05 8.82 5.73
N PRO A 122 -1.04 7.59 6.30
CA PRO A 122 -0.22 7.30 7.49
C PRO A 122 1.28 7.49 7.29
N LEU A 123 1.80 7.34 6.07
CA LEU A 123 3.22 7.55 5.76
C LEU A 123 3.65 9.03 5.86
N ARG A 124 2.70 9.98 5.99
CA ARG A 124 3.02 11.39 6.28
C ARG A 124 3.84 11.58 7.55
N ALA A 125 3.66 10.71 8.54
CA ALA A 125 4.32 10.85 9.83
C ALA A 125 5.82 10.51 9.79
N ILE A 126 6.31 9.92 8.70
CA ILE A 126 7.69 9.42 8.56
C ILE A 126 8.49 10.33 7.59
N GLY A 127 7.87 11.33 6.98
CA GLY A 127 8.47 12.25 6.01
C GLY A 127 8.60 13.68 6.51
#